data_AF-A0AAX3NJD6-F1
#
_entry.id   AF-A0AAX3NJD6-F1
#
_cell.length_a   1.000
_cell.length_b   1.000
_cell.length_c   1.000
_cell.angle_alpha   90.00
_cell.angle_beta   90.00
_cell.angle_gamma   90.00
#
_symmetry.space_group_name_H-M   'P 1'
#
loop_
_entity.id
_entity.type
_entity.pdbx_description
1 polymer ?
#
loop_
_entity_poly.entity_id
_entity_poly.type
_entity_poly.pdbx_seq_one_letter_code
_entity_poly.pdbx_strand_id
1 'polypeptide(L)'
;MQITTINGQPTLLIDRPLTTADTIPPAAVTDGMTTITTTPPTPGMRHDAIPLAAIASWRTLLGIENDTEAVAAILHVRSNGEPDTDPDTGENAWTSAYNAIETAINAHTTTALADNTPDDQLTAGRNKTRGLLGLPPLPSAATTIASADETDTPTTIALPDGVESTELGNLLADHADDIATATDRFIESLTRTDNGKDHD
;
A
#
# COMPACT_ATOMS: atom_id res chain seq x y z
N MET A 1 -12.88 -13.17 -7.38
CA MET A 1 -11.44 -12.79 -7.36
C MET A 1 -10.61 -14.07 -7.29
N GLN A 2 -9.30 -14.02 -7.58
CA GLN A 2 -8.43 -15.20 -7.43
C GLN A 2 -6.97 -14.81 -7.19
N ILE A 3 -6.18 -15.70 -6.58
CA ILE A 3 -4.72 -15.57 -6.51
C ILE A 3 -4.09 -16.58 -7.47
N THR A 4 -3.12 -16.12 -8.27
CA THR A 4 -2.36 -16.95 -9.20
C THR A 4 -0.90 -16.54 -9.21
N THR A 5 -0.03 -17.34 -9.81
CA THR A 5 1.40 -17.03 -9.92
C THR A 5 1.69 -16.33 -11.24
N ILE A 6 2.15 -15.08 -11.17
CA ILE A 6 2.61 -14.29 -12.32
C ILE A 6 4.09 -13.99 -12.11
N ASN A 7 4.93 -14.31 -13.09
CA ASN A 7 6.39 -14.11 -13.02
C ASN A 7 7.04 -14.70 -11.75
N GLY A 8 6.52 -15.83 -11.27
CA GLY A 8 7.01 -16.48 -10.05
C GLY A 8 6.54 -15.84 -8.74
N GLN A 9 5.62 -14.88 -8.78
CA GLN A 9 5.08 -14.20 -7.60
C GLN A 9 3.57 -14.45 -7.44
N PRO A 10 3.09 -14.78 -6.24
CA PRO A 10 1.65 -14.86 -5.98
C PRO A 10 1.03 -13.47 -6.15
N THR A 11 -0.02 -13.42 -6.96
CA THR A 11 -0.64 -12.19 -7.45
C THR A 11 -2.16 -12.33 -7.38
N LEU A 12 -2.79 -11.43 -6.65
CA LEU A 12 -4.23 -11.27 -6.57
C LEU A 12 -4.75 -10.63 -7.86
N LEU A 13 -5.76 -11.24 -8.46
CA LEU A 13 -6.50 -10.75 -9.62
C LEU A 13 -7.91 -10.35 -9.19
N ILE A 14 -8.24 -9.09 -9.47
CA ILE A 14 -9.56 -8.48 -9.20
C ILE A 14 -10.11 -7.94 -10.51
N ASP A 15 -11.30 -8.39 -10.86
CA ASP A 15 -12.07 -7.86 -11.99
C ASP A 15 -13.10 -6.89 -11.41
N ARG A 16 -13.10 -5.63 -11.86
CA ARG A 16 -14.06 -4.62 -11.42
C ARG A 16 -14.68 -3.86 -12.59
N PRO A 17 -15.92 -3.38 -12.49
CA PRO A 17 -16.53 -2.58 -13.55
C PRO A 17 -15.73 -1.31 -13.80
N LEU A 18 -15.63 -0.90 -15.07
CA LEU A 18 -15.13 0.42 -15.44
C LEU A 18 -16.08 1.49 -14.87
N THR A 19 -15.51 2.42 -14.14
CA THR A 19 -16.20 3.60 -13.62
C THR A 19 -16.03 4.77 -14.59
N THR A 20 -16.83 5.83 -14.45
CA THR A 20 -16.69 7.04 -15.28
C THR A 20 -15.31 7.69 -15.17
N ALA A 21 -14.58 7.46 -14.08
CA ALA A 21 -13.17 7.88 -13.91
C ALA A 21 -12.19 7.14 -14.83
N ASP A 22 -12.56 5.96 -15.35
CA ASP A 22 -11.74 5.14 -16.24
C ASP A 22 -11.84 5.55 -17.73
N THR A 23 -12.59 6.61 -18.05
CA THR A 23 -12.81 7.07 -19.45
C THR A 23 -11.66 7.89 -20.03
N ILE A 24 -10.61 8.18 -19.25
CA ILE A 24 -9.35 8.71 -19.78
C ILE A 24 -8.46 7.50 -20.11
N PRO A 25 -8.27 7.14 -21.40
CA PRO A 25 -7.30 6.12 -21.74
C PRO A 25 -5.92 6.55 -21.22
N PRO A 26 -5.16 5.69 -20.53
CA PRO A 26 -3.78 6.01 -20.21
C PRO A 26 -3.06 6.34 -21.51
N ALA A 27 -2.23 7.39 -21.49
CA ALA A 27 -1.40 7.79 -22.62
C ALA A 27 -0.77 6.53 -23.24
N ALA A 28 -0.89 6.39 -24.56
CA ALA A 28 -0.39 5.23 -25.29
C ALA A 28 1.10 5.02 -24.94
N VAL A 29 1.39 4.00 -24.12
CA VAL A 29 2.75 3.57 -23.83
C VAL A 29 3.29 2.98 -25.12
N THR A 30 4.02 3.82 -25.85
CA THR A 30 4.70 3.41 -27.07
C THR A 30 6.02 2.78 -26.67
N ASP A 31 6.17 1.52 -27.06
CA ASP A 31 7.42 0.77 -27.19
C ASP A 31 8.10 0.25 -25.90
N GLY A 32 8.26 -1.07 -25.82
CA GLY A 32 9.38 -1.69 -25.09
C GLY A 32 9.09 -2.61 -23.90
N MET A 33 7.86 -2.99 -23.56
CA MET A 33 7.62 -3.88 -22.41
C MET A 33 6.64 -5.01 -22.74
N THR A 34 7.06 -6.24 -22.46
CA THR A 34 6.31 -7.49 -22.61
C THR A 34 4.87 -7.34 -22.12
N THR A 35 3.94 -7.28 -23.07
CA THR A 35 2.50 -7.30 -22.80
C THR A 35 2.14 -8.66 -22.22
N ILE A 36 1.92 -8.72 -20.90
CA ILE A 36 1.25 -9.85 -20.27
C ILE A 36 -0.14 -9.88 -20.90
N THR A 37 -0.36 -10.81 -21.83
CA THR A 37 -1.66 -10.97 -22.48
C THR A 37 -2.53 -11.80 -21.53
N THR A 38 -2.96 -11.19 -20.43
CA THR A 38 -4.22 -11.62 -19.83
C THR A 38 -5.29 -11.22 -20.84
N THR A 39 -6.03 -12.20 -21.35
CA THR A 39 -7.13 -11.99 -22.30
C THR A 39 -7.96 -10.77 -21.85
N PRO A 40 -8.22 -9.78 -22.72
CA PRO A 40 -9.05 -8.64 -22.34
C PRO A 40 -10.41 -9.19 -21.86
N PRO A 41 -10.92 -8.80 -20.68
CA PRO A 41 -12.18 -9.34 -20.20
C PRO A 41 -13.30 -8.76 -21.03
N THR A 42 -14.45 -9.40 -20.90
CA THR A 42 -15.79 -8.80 -21.03
C THR A 42 -15.77 -7.27 -21.14
N PRO A 43 -16.22 -6.69 -22.27
CA PRO A 43 -16.27 -5.24 -22.45
C PRO A 43 -16.88 -4.55 -21.23
N GLY A 44 -16.20 -3.55 -20.67
CA GLY A 44 -16.69 -2.83 -19.49
C GLY A 44 -16.01 -3.19 -18.16
N MET A 45 -15.01 -4.07 -18.13
CA MET A 45 -14.30 -4.46 -16.90
C MET A 45 -12.82 -4.06 -16.93
N ARG A 46 -12.31 -3.64 -15.77
CA ARG A 46 -10.89 -3.42 -15.46
C ARG A 46 -10.34 -4.62 -14.70
N HIS A 47 -9.12 -5.03 -15.07
CA HIS A 47 -8.36 -6.08 -14.41
C HIS A 47 -7.24 -5.49 -13.56
N ASP A 48 -7.32 -5.68 -12.25
CA ASP A 48 -6.28 -5.30 -11.31
C ASP A 48 -5.46 -6.52 -10.89
N ALA A 49 -4.17 -6.50 -11.22
CA ALA A 49 -3.20 -7.48 -10.74
C ALA A 49 -2.39 -6.88 -9.59
N ILE A 50 -2.43 -7.47 -8.40
CA ILE A 50 -1.77 -6.98 -7.18
C ILE A 50 -0.87 -8.10 -6.64
N PRO A 51 0.46 -8.00 -6.79
CA PRO A 51 1.38 -8.95 -6.15
C PRO A 51 1.17 -8.94 -4.63
N LEU A 52 1.20 -10.10 -3.98
CA LEU A 52 1.09 -10.15 -2.50
C LEU A 52 2.22 -9.40 -1.81
N ALA A 53 3.39 -9.30 -2.46
CA ALA A 53 4.48 -8.46 -2.01
C ALA A 53 4.13 -6.96 -2.01
N ALA A 54 3.29 -6.49 -2.93
CA ALA A 54 2.81 -5.11 -2.90
C ALA A 54 1.88 -4.89 -1.70
N ILE A 55 1.00 -5.85 -1.39
CA ILE A 55 0.14 -5.79 -0.18
C ILE A 55 1.01 -5.65 1.08
N ALA A 56 2.05 -6.48 1.20
CA ALA A 56 3.00 -6.44 2.31
C ALA A 56 3.73 -5.09 2.43
N SER A 57 4.27 -4.56 1.33
CA SER A 57 4.95 -3.25 1.33
C SER A 57 3.99 -2.12 1.70
N TRP A 58 2.78 -2.11 1.14
CA TRP A 58 1.77 -1.09 1.43
C TRP A 58 1.31 -1.13 2.89
N ARG A 59 1.14 -2.33 3.47
CA ARG A 59 0.86 -2.47 4.91
C ARG A 59 1.91 -1.80 5.77
N THR A 60 3.18 -2.10 5.48
CA THR A 60 4.31 -1.56 6.24
C THR A 60 4.43 -0.04 6.10
N LEU A 61 4.34 0.47 4.85
CA LEU A 61 4.49 1.88 4.51
C LEU A 61 3.35 2.75 5.01
N LEU A 62 2.11 2.24 5.01
CA LEU A 62 0.92 3.01 5.39
C LEU A 62 0.45 2.74 6.82
N GLY A 63 1.11 1.82 7.54
CA GLY A 63 0.71 1.40 8.88
C GLY A 63 -0.64 0.68 8.90
N ILE A 64 -0.94 -0.13 7.88
CA ILE A 64 -2.20 -0.84 7.75
C ILE A 64 -2.11 -2.23 8.41
N GLU A 65 -3.05 -2.51 9.31
CA GLU A 65 -3.05 -3.73 10.11
C GLU A 65 -3.63 -4.95 9.39
N ASN A 66 -4.50 -4.75 8.39
CA ASN A 66 -5.20 -5.85 7.70
C ASN A 66 -4.97 -5.83 6.17
N ASP A 67 -4.94 -7.02 5.56
CA ASP A 67 -4.62 -7.16 4.14
C ASP A 67 -5.70 -6.57 3.22
N THR A 68 -6.96 -6.66 3.62
CA THR A 68 -8.10 -6.11 2.85
C THR A 68 -8.03 -4.61 2.69
N GLU A 69 -7.63 -3.89 3.74
CA GLU A 69 -7.47 -2.44 3.71
C GLU A 69 -6.24 -2.02 2.88
N ALA A 70 -5.18 -2.83 2.85
CA ALA A 70 -4.05 -2.58 1.96
C ALA A 70 -4.44 -2.76 0.49
N VAL A 71 -5.27 -3.75 0.17
CA VAL A 71 -5.87 -3.88 -1.16
C VAL A 71 -6.75 -2.68 -1.49
N ALA A 72 -7.57 -2.21 -0.52
CA ALA A 72 -8.38 -1.01 -0.69
C ALA A 72 -7.53 0.23 -1.01
N ALA A 73 -6.43 0.43 -0.30
CA ALA A 73 -5.47 1.51 -0.53
C ALA A 73 -4.89 1.46 -1.96
N ILE A 74 -4.44 0.27 -2.40
CA ILE A 74 -3.87 0.08 -3.73
C ILE A 74 -4.90 0.40 -4.81
N LEU A 75 -6.13 -0.11 -4.68
CA LEU A 75 -7.20 0.15 -5.64
C LEU A 75 -7.64 1.62 -5.65
N HIS A 76 -7.62 2.28 -4.49
CA HIS A 76 -7.89 3.71 -4.37
C HIS A 76 -6.87 4.52 -5.17
N VAL A 77 -5.57 4.32 -4.93
CA VAL A 77 -4.52 5.08 -5.62
C VAL A 77 -4.50 4.77 -7.12
N ARG A 78 -4.73 3.51 -7.52
CA ARG A 78 -4.84 3.16 -8.95
C ARG A 78 -6.01 3.85 -9.66
N SER A 79 -7.05 4.22 -8.93
CA SER A 79 -8.23 4.89 -9.48
C SER A 79 -8.12 6.42 -9.46
N ASN A 80 -7.32 6.97 -8.53
CA ASN A 80 -7.19 8.42 -8.34
C ASN A 80 -5.85 8.99 -8.82
N GLY A 81 -4.89 8.14 -9.16
CA GLY A 81 -3.53 8.52 -9.51
C GLY A 81 -2.62 8.65 -8.29
N GLU A 82 -1.33 8.46 -8.50
CA GLU A 82 -0.30 8.86 -7.54
C GLU A 82 0.05 10.33 -7.80
N PRO A 83 0.22 11.16 -6.76
CA PRO A 83 0.63 12.55 -6.96
C PRO A 83 2.03 12.61 -7.59
N ASP A 84 2.26 13.64 -8.40
CA ASP A 84 3.55 13.90 -8.99
C ASP A 84 4.63 14.12 -7.91
N THR A 85 5.86 13.71 -8.22
CA THR A 85 7.04 14.01 -7.39
C THR A 85 7.18 15.53 -7.22
N ASP A 86 7.48 15.97 -6.01
CA ASP A 86 7.76 17.36 -5.71
C ASP A 86 8.98 17.84 -6.54
N PRO A 87 8.82 18.87 -7.39
CA PRO A 87 9.85 19.26 -8.34
C PRO A 87 11.05 19.97 -7.70
N ASP A 88 10.88 20.53 -6.50
CA ASP A 88 11.92 21.28 -5.79
C ASP A 88 12.79 20.36 -4.93
N THR A 89 12.19 19.32 -4.36
CA THR A 89 12.85 18.39 -3.43
C THR A 89 13.15 17.02 -4.03
N GLY A 90 12.43 16.63 -5.09
CA GLY A 90 12.49 15.28 -5.65
C GLY A 90 11.79 14.22 -4.81
N GLU A 91 11.07 14.60 -3.75
CA GLU A 91 10.32 13.67 -2.89
C GLU A 91 9.05 13.18 -3.58
N ASN A 92 8.77 11.89 -3.51
CA ASN A 92 7.48 11.33 -3.94
C ASN A 92 6.58 11.10 -2.72
N ALA A 93 5.35 10.64 -2.97
CA ALA A 93 4.36 10.37 -1.92
C ALA A 93 4.89 9.47 -0.80
N TRP A 94 5.83 8.57 -1.11
CA TRP A 94 6.33 7.53 -0.22
C TRP A 94 7.56 7.94 0.57
N THR A 95 8.30 8.97 0.14
CA THR A 95 9.57 9.37 0.76
C THR A 95 9.45 9.56 2.28
N SER A 96 8.35 10.15 2.73
CA SER A 96 8.15 10.41 4.17
C SER A 96 7.91 9.14 4.99
N ALA A 97 7.18 8.16 4.46
CA ALA A 97 7.03 6.85 5.10
C ALA A 97 8.34 6.07 5.14
N TYR A 98 9.11 6.05 4.03
CA TYR A 98 10.41 5.40 3.99
C TYR A 98 11.39 6.00 5.01
N ASN A 99 11.57 7.32 5.01
CA ASN A 99 12.46 8.01 5.96
C ASN A 99 12.07 7.74 7.42
N ALA A 100 10.77 7.71 7.71
CA ALA A 100 10.29 7.47 9.06
C ALA A 100 10.50 6.01 9.50
N ILE A 101 10.32 5.04 8.59
CA ILE A 101 10.62 3.63 8.86
C ILE A 101 12.12 3.41 9.02
N GLU A 102 12.96 4.00 8.18
CA GLU A 102 14.42 3.92 8.30
C GLU A 102 14.90 4.52 9.62
N THR A 103 14.36 5.69 10.00
CA THR A 103 14.63 6.32 11.30
C THR A 103 14.21 5.41 12.44
N ALA A 104 13.02 4.79 12.35
CA ALA A 104 12.56 3.83 13.34
C ALA A 104 13.51 2.62 13.40
N ILE A 105 13.81 1.96 12.29
CA ILE A 105 14.74 0.82 12.23
C ILE A 105 16.08 1.17 12.88
N ASN A 106 16.67 2.32 12.52
CA ASN A 106 17.97 2.77 13.03
C ASN A 106 17.94 3.15 14.51
N ALA A 107 16.84 3.70 15.01
CA ALA A 107 16.64 3.93 16.44
C ALA A 107 16.55 2.62 17.23
N HIS A 108 16.08 1.53 16.61
CA HIS A 108 15.81 0.24 17.26
C HIS A 108 16.97 -0.76 17.20
N THR A 109 18.08 -0.44 16.52
CA THR A 109 19.35 -1.19 16.62
C THR A 109 20.00 -1.10 18.02
N THR A 110 19.48 -0.23 18.90
CA THR A 110 19.79 -0.19 20.34
C THR A 110 18.54 -0.55 21.16
N THR A 111 18.29 -1.85 21.32
CA THR A 111 17.42 -2.49 22.34
C THR A 111 16.03 -1.86 22.62
N ALA A 112 15.01 -2.62 22.18
CA ALA A 112 13.60 -2.64 22.63
C ALA A 112 12.61 -1.71 21.89
N LEU A 113 11.75 -2.36 21.10
CA LEU A 113 10.51 -1.85 20.46
C LEU A 113 9.41 -1.43 21.47
N ALA A 114 9.78 -0.99 22.69
CA ALA A 114 8.84 -0.91 23.82
C ALA A 114 8.76 0.45 24.55
N ASP A 115 9.59 1.45 24.26
CA ASP A 115 9.53 2.75 24.97
C ASP A 115 9.35 3.96 24.03
N ASN A 116 8.10 4.14 23.57
CA ASN A 116 7.28 5.37 23.55
C ASN A 116 7.92 6.76 23.28
N THR A 117 8.78 6.90 22.27
CA THR A 117 9.05 8.19 21.57
C THR A 117 9.44 8.06 20.06
N PRO A 118 9.44 6.86 19.42
CA PRO A 118 9.50 6.74 17.95
C PRO A 118 8.14 6.84 17.22
N ASP A 119 7.03 6.64 17.93
CA ASP A 119 5.71 6.42 17.32
C ASP A 119 5.13 7.67 16.66
N ASP A 120 5.44 8.86 17.16
CA ASP A 120 4.97 10.13 16.59
C ASP A 120 5.61 10.43 15.22
N GLN A 121 6.90 10.16 15.05
CA GLN A 121 7.58 10.40 13.77
C GLN A 121 7.22 9.34 12.73
N LEU A 122 7.13 8.07 13.14
CA LEU A 122 6.66 6.99 12.28
C LEU A 122 5.22 7.25 11.83
N THR A 123 4.34 7.63 12.76
CA THR A 123 2.95 7.99 12.46
C THR A 123 2.86 9.25 11.62
N ALA A 124 3.68 10.27 11.86
CA ALA A 124 3.72 11.49 11.05
C ALA A 124 4.16 11.21 9.61
N GLY A 125 5.21 10.40 9.41
CA GLY A 125 5.68 10.00 8.08
C GLY A 125 4.60 9.23 7.31
N ARG A 126 3.95 8.26 7.98
CA ARG A 126 2.81 7.52 7.44
C ARG A 126 1.64 8.43 7.09
N ASN A 127 1.26 9.34 7.98
CA ASN A 127 0.15 10.27 7.74
C ASN A 127 0.44 11.28 6.64
N LYS A 128 1.69 11.73 6.48
CA LYS A 128 2.10 12.55 5.33
C LYS A 128 1.92 11.78 4.01
N THR A 129 2.39 10.54 3.94
CA THR A 129 2.18 9.67 2.78
C THR A 129 0.69 9.40 2.52
N ARG A 130 -0.08 9.04 3.54
CA ARG A 130 -1.54 8.81 3.42
C ARG A 130 -2.26 10.06 2.92
N GLY A 131 -1.95 11.24 3.45
CA GLY A 131 -2.54 12.51 3.00
C GLY A 131 -2.23 12.83 1.54
N LEU A 132 -0.99 12.58 1.08
CA LEU A 132 -0.60 12.76 -0.34
C LEU A 132 -1.34 11.78 -1.27
N LEU A 133 -1.62 10.56 -0.80
CA LEU A 133 -2.36 9.54 -1.53
C LEU A 133 -3.89 9.69 -1.44
N GLY A 134 -4.40 10.73 -0.76
CA GLY A 134 -5.84 10.92 -0.53
C GLY A 134 -6.47 9.91 0.44
N LEU A 135 -5.66 9.24 1.26
CA LEU A 135 -6.09 8.24 2.22
C LEU A 135 -6.36 8.87 3.60
N PRO A 136 -7.33 8.33 4.36
CA PRO A 136 -7.61 8.77 5.72
C PRO A 136 -6.40 8.62 6.63
N PRO A 137 -6.15 9.51 7.61
CA PRO A 137 -5.02 9.37 8.54
C PRO A 137 -5.19 8.15 9.46
N LEU A 138 -4.08 7.68 10.04
CA LEU A 138 -4.11 6.69 11.11
C LEU A 138 -4.85 7.24 12.34
N PRO A 139 -5.57 6.39 13.10
CA PRO A 139 -6.25 6.81 14.31
C PRO A 139 -5.22 7.38 15.32
N SER A 140 -5.47 8.59 15.81
CA SER A 140 -4.65 9.13 16.90
C SER A 140 -4.93 8.35 18.19
N ALA A 141 -3.89 7.99 18.96
CA ALA A 141 -4.03 7.30 20.24
C ALA A 141 -4.96 8.02 21.25
N ALA A 142 -5.23 9.31 21.04
CA ALA A 142 -6.17 10.12 21.81
C ALA A 142 -7.67 9.91 21.50
N THR A 143 -8.02 9.13 20.46
CA THR A 143 -9.41 9.05 19.95
C THR A 143 -10.27 8.00 20.67
N THR A 144 -9.73 7.29 21.67
CA THR A 144 -10.49 6.21 22.35
C THR A 144 -11.52 6.73 23.35
N ILE A 145 -11.69 8.04 23.56
CA ILE A 145 -12.67 8.55 24.53
C ILE A 145 -13.46 9.75 23.98
N ALA A 146 -14.71 9.44 23.61
CA ALA A 146 -15.89 10.32 23.59
C ALA A 146 -16.04 11.34 22.44
N SER A 147 -16.99 11.07 21.55
CA SER A 147 -18.26 11.82 21.36
C SER A 147 -18.66 11.86 19.90
N ALA A 148 -19.97 11.72 19.65
CA ALA A 148 -20.61 11.98 18.37
C ALA A 148 -20.34 13.42 17.92
N ASP A 149 -19.33 13.60 17.08
CA ASP A 149 -19.14 14.77 16.25
C ASP A 149 -19.47 14.35 14.81
N GLU A 150 -20.37 15.08 14.15
CA GLU A 150 -20.97 14.72 12.84
C GLU A 150 -19.98 14.93 11.67
N THR A 151 -18.69 15.11 11.96
CA THR A 151 -17.58 14.98 11.01
C THR A 151 -16.78 13.72 11.32
N ASP A 152 -17.45 12.57 11.22
CA ASP A 152 -16.86 11.24 11.35
C ASP A 152 -15.88 11.04 10.18
N THR A 153 -14.67 11.57 10.32
CA THR A 153 -13.63 11.43 9.31
C THR A 153 -13.29 9.95 9.28
N PRO A 154 -13.50 9.25 8.15
CA PRO A 154 -13.25 7.82 8.09
C PRO A 154 -11.79 7.58 8.47
N THR A 155 -11.54 6.60 9.33
CA THR A 155 -10.18 6.17 9.72
C THR A 155 -9.74 4.93 8.96
N THR A 156 -10.66 4.29 8.22
CA THR A 156 -10.44 3.09 7.43
C THR A 156 -10.64 3.36 5.94
N ILE A 157 -9.88 2.64 5.11
CA ILE A 157 -9.96 2.75 3.65
C ILE A 157 -11.03 1.79 3.14
N ALA A 158 -12.08 2.33 2.53
CA ALA A 158 -13.17 1.53 1.97
C ALA A 158 -12.75 0.81 0.68
N LEU A 159 -13.16 -0.46 0.53
CA LEU A 159 -13.04 -1.17 -0.74
C LEU A 159 -13.96 -0.53 -1.79
N PRO A 160 -13.54 -0.50 -3.08
CA PRO A 160 -14.39 0.02 -4.14
C PRO A 160 -15.59 -0.90 -4.40
N ASP A 161 -16.64 -0.33 -5.01
CA ASP A 161 -17.83 -1.07 -5.40
C ASP A 161 -17.48 -2.28 -6.29
N GLY A 162 -18.13 -3.41 -6.01
CA GLY A 162 -17.93 -4.67 -6.74
C GLY A 162 -16.79 -5.54 -6.19
N VAL A 163 -16.09 -5.12 -5.13
CA VAL A 163 -15.12 -5.96 -4.41
C VAL A 163 -15.74 -6.49 -3.11
N GLU A 164 -16.05 -7.78 -3.09
CA GLU A 164 -16.66 -8.44 -1.93
C GLU A 164 -15.65 -8.65 -0.80
N SER A 165 -15.84 -7.93 0.32
CA SER A 165 -14.88 -7.91 1.44
C SER A 165 -14.66 -9.27 2.08
N THR A 166 -15.71 -10.08 2.25
CA THR A 166 -15.59 -11.42 2.86
C THR A 166 -14.87 -12.41 1.94
N GLU A 167 -15.16 -12.38 0.63
CA GLU A 167 -14.46 -13.23 -0.33
C GLU A 167 -12.97 -12.86 -0.40
N LEU A 168 -12.67 -11.57 -0.48
CA LEU A 168 -11.30 -11.06 -0.47
C LEU A 168 -10.56 -11.44 0.82
N GLY A 169 -11.21 -11.25 1.97
CA GLY A 169 -10.64 -11.59 3.28
C GLY A 169 -10.29 -13.08 3.40
N ASN A 170 -11.19 -13.97 2.98
CA ASN A 170 -10.93 -15.41 2.98
C ASN A 170 -9.78 -15.78 2.05
N LEU A 171 -9.77 -15.22 0.83
CA LEU A 171 -8.73 -15.48 -0.15
C LEU A 171 -7.34 -15.00 0.31
N LEU A 172 -7.26 -13.85 0.98
CA LEU A 172 -6.00 -13.35 1.57
C LEU A 172 -5.57 -14.17 2.78
N ALA A 173 -6.53 -14.64 3.60
CA ALA A 173 -6.24 -15.49 4.74
C ALA A 173 -5.65 -16.85 4.33
N ASP A 174 -6.13 -17.43 3.23
CA ASP A 174 -5.56 -18.66 2.65
C ASP A 174 -4.10 -18.48 2.18
N HIS A 175 -3.65 -17.24 1.99
CA HIS A 175 -2.30 -16.87 1.56
C HIS A 175 -1.55 -16.01 2.60
N ALA A 176 -1.95 -16.07 3.87
CA ALA A 176 -1.35 -15.26 4.93
C ALA A 176 0.17 -15.50 5.08
N ASP A 177 0.62 -16.74 4.91
CA ASP A 177 2.05 -17.10 4.99
C ASP A 177 2.88 -16.47 3.86
N ASP A 178 2.33 -16.37 2.66
CA ASP A 178 2.99 -15.72 1.52
C ASP A 178 3.16 -14.20 1.78
N ILE A 179 2.12 -13.57 2.36
CA ILE A 179 2.13 -12.14 2.70
C ILE A 179 3.10 -11.88 3.85
N ALA A 180 3.11 -12.72 4.89
CA ALA A 180 4.05 -12.63 6.00
C ALA A 180 5.49 -12.75 5.51
N THR A 181 5.78 -13.76 4.68
CA THR A 181 7.10 -13.94 4.08
C THR A 181 7.52 -12.74 3.22
N ALA A 182 6.58 -12.15 2.47
CA ALA A 182 6.87 -10.96 1.68
C ALA A 182 7.12 -9.72 2.56
N THR A 183 6.43 -9.61 3.70
CA THR A 183 6.64 -8.55 4.69
C THR A 183 8.05 -8.64 5.27
N ASP A 184 8.49 -9.82 5.68
CA ASP A 184 9.84 -10.05 6.20
C ASP A 184 10.91 -9.66 5.16
N ARG A 185 10.73 -10.10 3.91
CA ARG A 185 11.65 -9.74 2.80
C ARG A 185 11.68 -8.23 2.55
N PHE A 186 10.53 -7.56 2.65
CA PHE A 186 10.46 -6.12 2.49
C PHE A 186 11.23 -5.41 3.60
N ILE A 187 11.00 -5.78 4.87
CA ILE A 187 11.73 -5.22 6.02
C ILE A 187 13.24 -5.49 5.89
N GLU A 188 13.64 -6.70 5.49
CA GLU A 188 15.06 -7.03 5.24
C GLU A 188 15.67 -6.14 4.13
N SER A 189 14.90 -5.82 3.09
CA SER A 189 15.39 -4.93 2.03
C SER A 189 15.64 -3.50 2.52
N LEU A 190 14.89 -3.04 3.52
CA LEU A 190 15.08 -1.72 4.13
C LEU A 190 16.36 -1.69 4.99
N THR A 191 16.66 -2.78 5.70
CA THR A 191 17.85 -2.85 6.57
C THR A 191 19.16 -3.09 5.81
N ARG A 192 19.11 -3.77 4.66
CA ARG A 192 20.33 -4.09 3.88
C ARG A 192 20.96 -2.85 3.22
N THR A 193 20.19 -1.80 2.94
CA THR A 193 20.70 -0.57 2.31
C THR A 193 21.72 0.17 3.18
N ASP A 194 21.64 0.04 4.50
CA ASP A 194 22.58 0.70 5.43
C ASP A 194 23.96 0.02 5.53
N ASN A 195 24.06 -1.26 5.19
CA ASN A 195 25.34 -2.00 5.20
C ASN A 195 26.16 -1.83 3.89
N GLY A 196 25.73 -0.95 2.99
CA GLY A 196 26.34 -0.71 1.68
C GLY A 196 27.26 0.52 1.59
N LYS A 197 27.70 1.10 2.72
CA LYS A 197 28.77 2.13 2.73
C LYS A 197 30.16 1.51 2.94
N ASP A 198 30.49 0.51 2.13
CA ASP A 198 31.87 0.14 1.85
C ASP A 198 32.03 0.07 0.32
N HIS A 199 33.19 0.52 -0.18
CA HIS A 199 33.63 0.73 -1.58
C HIS A 199 33.43 2.18 -2.04
N ASP A 200 34.43 3.06 -1.97
CA ASP A 200 35.86 2.91 -2.35
C ASP A 200 36.77 3.83 -1.51
#